data_AF-A0A7J4TUT1-F1
#
_entry.id   AF-A0A7J4TUT1-F1
#
_cell.length_a   1.000
_cell.length_b   1.000
_cell.length_c   1.000
_cell.angle_alpha   90.00
_cell.angle_beta   90.00
_cell.angle_gamma   90.00
#
_symmetry.space_group_name_H-M   'P 1'
#
loop_
_entity.id
_entity.type
_entity.pdbx_description
1 polymer ?
#
loop_
_entity_poly.entity_id
_entity_poly.type
_entity_poly.pdbx_seq_one_letter_code
_entity_poly.pdbx_strand_id
1 'polypeptide(L)' 'MKCTFCGSELERGTGKMFVYTDGRVAYYCSHKCEKNELKLKKRARDTRWTDAYRREKQMALSEKAGKKSEKETKQ' A
#
# COMPACT_ATOMS: atom_id res chain seq x y z
N MET A 1 -7.41 10.46 8.49
CA MET A 1 -7.59 10.12 7.05
C MET A 1 -6.37 9.35 6.59
N LYS A 2 -6.42 8.42 5.64
CA LYS A 2 -5.21 7.66 5.23
C LYS A 2 -4.69 8.12 3.87
N CYS A 3 -3.37 8.20 3.73
CA CYS A 3 -2.73 8.45 2.45
C CYS A 3 -2.97 7.28 1.50
N THR A 4 -3.49 7.56 0.31
CA THR A 4 -3.83 6.55 -0.70
C THR A 4 -2.59 5.77 -1.17
N PHE A 5 -1.43 6.43 -1.18
CA PHE A 5 -0.19 5.81 -1.65
C PHE A 5 0.54 5.01 -0.56
N CYS A 6 0.91 5.63 0.56
CA CYS A 6 1.75 4.97 1.56
C CYS A 6 0.97 4.23 2.65
N GLY A 7 -0.31 4.55 2.86
CA GLY A 7 -1.14 3.99 3.93
C GLY A 7 -1.04 4.70 5.28
N SER A 8 -0.11 5.66 5.43
CA SER A 8 0.07 6.41 6.68
C SER A 8 -1.13 7.29 7.01
N GLU A 9 -1.29 7.59 8.28
CA GLU A 9 -2.29 8.56 8.72
C GLU A 9 -1.91 9.98 8.28
N LEU A 10 -2.93 10.71 7.82
CA LEU A 10 -2.90 12.12 7.47
C LEU A 10 -3.45 12.92 8.64
N GLU A 11 -2.62 13.83 9.13
CA GLU A 11 -3.01 14.86 10.09
C GLU A 11 -4.04 15.80 9.46
N ARG A 12 -4.97 16.30 10.28
CA ARG A 12 -6.04 17.19 9.81
C ARG A 12 -5.44 18.52 9.35
N GLY A 13 -5.89 19.00 8.19
CA GLY A 13 -5.37 20.24 7.59
C GLY A 13 -4.06 20.07 6.79
N THR A 14 -3.50 18.86 6.75
CA THR A 14 -2.24 18.57 6.04
C THR A 14 -2.45 17.62 4.86
N GLY A 15 -1.59 17.75 3.86
CA GLY A 15 -1.56 16.88 2.69
C GLY A 15 -2.16 17.52 1.45
N LYS A 16 -2.44 16.68 0.45
CA LYS A 16 -3.05 17.10 -0.83
C LYS A 16 -4.15 16.15 -1.23
N MET A 17 -5.17 16.70 -1.85
CA MET A 17 -6.24 15.96 -2.50
C MET A 17 -6.06 16.06 -4.02
N PHE A 18 -6.01 14.91 -4.69
CA PHE A 18 -5.95 14.83 -6.14
C PHE A 18 -7.21 14.12 -6.64
N VAL A 19 -7.93 14.77 -7.56
CA VAL A 19 -9.14 14.22 -8.15
C VAL A 19 -8.80 13.76 -9.57
N TYR A 20 -8.99 12.47 -9.82
CA TYR A 20 -8.82 11.87 -11.13
C TYR A 20 -9.99 12.24 -12.06
N THR A 21 -9.77 12.12 -13.37
CA THR A 21 -10.79 12.39 -14.40
C THR A 21 -12.00 11.46 -14.31
N ASP A 22 -11.82 10.28 -13.73
CA ASP A 22 -12.89 9.30 -13.46
C ASP A 22 -13.64 9.57 -12.14
N GLY A 23 -13.33 10.67 -11.45
CA GLY A 23 -13.94 11.05 -10.18
C GLY A 23 -13.34 10.37 -8.95
N ARG A 24 -12.33 9.49 -9.10
CA ARG A 24 -11.63 8.92 -7.93
C ARG A 24 -10.84 10.02 -7.23
N VAL A 25 -10.81 9.95 -5.90
CA VAL A 25 -10.05 10.90 -5.06
C VAL A 25 -8.90 10.17 -4.40
N ALA A 26 -7.69 10.69 -4.59
CA ALA A 26 -6.48 10.26 -3.88
C ALA A 26 -6.04 11.33 -2.89
N TYR A 27 -5.58 10.88 -1.72
CA TYR A 27 -5.02 11.72 -0.68
C TYR A 27 -3.54 11.43 -0.49
N TYR A 28 -2.72 12.47 -0.45
CA TYR A 28 -1.26 12.36 -0.33
C TYR A 28 -0.75 13.08 0.91
N CYS A 29 0.03 12.37 1.73
CA CYS A 29 0.67 12.96 2.92
C CYS A 29 1.89 13.82 2.60
N SER A 30 2.51 13.61 1.44
CA SER A 30 3.70 14.34 1.02
C SER A 30 3.85 14.35 -0.49
N HIS A 31 4.65 15.29 -0.98
CA HIS A 31 5.04 15.36 -2.39
C HIS A 31 5.75 14.09 -2.88
N LYS A 32 6.40 13.34 -1.97
CA LYS A 32 7.00 12.03 -2.28
C LYS A 32 5.93 11.04 -2.75
N CYS A 33 4.78 10.98 -2.06
CA CYS A 33 3.68 10.08 -2.40
C CYS A 33 3.06 10.45 -3.75
N GLU A 34 2.76 11.73 -3.93
CA GLU A 34 2.22 12.28 -5.19
C GLU A 34 3.15 11.97 -6.37
N LYS A 35 4.45 12.26 -6.26
CA LYS A 35 5.42 12.01 -7.34
C LYS A 35 5.52 10.53 -7.67
N ASN A 36 5.49 9.66 -6.68
CA ASN A 36 5.67 8.23 -6.90
C ASN A 36 4.48 7.62 -7.66
N GLU A 37 3.26 8.05 -7.35
CA GLU A 37 2.04 7.60 -8.04
C GLU A 37 1.85 8.29 -9.40
N LEU A 38 1.88 9.63 -9.45
CA LEU A 38 1.49 10.39 -10.64
C LEU A 38 2.60 10.49 -11.68
N LYS A 39 3.85 10.77 -11.26
CA LYS A 39 4.97 10.98 -12.18
C LYS A 39 5.72 9.69 -12.48
N LEU A 40 6.01 8.90 -11.44
CA LEU A 40 6.79 7.65 -11.57
C LEU A 40 5.93 6.42 -11.86
N LYS A 41 4.59 6.56 -11.81
CA LYS A 41 3.61 5.48 -12.08
C LYS A 41 3.89 4.20 -11.27
N LYS A 42 4.45 4.36 -10.06
CA LYS A 42 4.69 3.24 -9.15
C LYS A 42 3.40 2.92 -8.42
N ARG A 43 3.12 1.63 -8.28
CA ARG A 43 2.03 1.15 -7.43
C ARG A 43 2.53 1.05 -5.99
N ALA A 44 1.66 1.37 -5.02
CA ALA A 44 1.96 1.22 -3.59
C ALA A 44 2.46 -0.20 -3.28
N ARG A 45 1.75 -1.19 -3.82
CA ARG A 45 2.05 -2.63 -3.73
C ARG A 45 3.45 -3.03 -4.19
N ASP A 46 4.03 -2.31 -5.15
CA ASP A 46 5.38 -2.56 -5.66
C ASP A 46 6.46 -1.77 -4.88
N THR A 47 6.04 -0.89 -3.96
CA THR A 47 6.91 0.07 -3.28
C THR A 47 7.17 -0.37 -1.83
N ARG A 48 8.40 -0.84 -1.58
CA ARG A 48 8.83 -1.53 -0.35
C ARG A 48 8.48 -0.87 0.99
N TRP A 49 8.46 0.46 1.02
CA TRP A 49 8.28 1.25 2.25
C TRP A 49 6.80 1.54 2.56
N THR A 50 5.87 1.20 1.66
CA THR A 50 4.44 1.43 1.88
C THR A 50 3.83 0.31 2.71
N ASP A 51 2.73 0.62 3.38
CA ASP A 51 1.99 -0.36 4.17
C ASP A 51 1.33 -1.42 3.29
N ALA A 52 0.94 -1.06 2.06
CA ALA A 52 0.40 -2.00 1.08
C ALA A 52 1.41 -3.11 0.75
N TYR A 53 2.67 -2.76 0.46
CA TYR A 53 3.72 -3.74 0.21
C TYR A 53 3.94 -4.66 1.42
N ARG A 54 4.00 -4.09 2.62
CA ARG A 54 4.21 -4.85 3.87
C ARG A 54 3.08 -5.84 4.10
N ARG A 55 1.83 -5.40 3.91
CA ARG A 55 0.63 -6.24 4.08
C ARG A 55 0.62 -7.40 3.10
N GLU A 56 0.87 -7.16 1.81
CA GLU A 56 0.92 -8.24 0.81
C GLU A 56 2.03 -9.24 1.09
N LYS A 57 3.21 -8.76 1.50
CA LYS A 57 4.31 -9.64 1.89
C LYS A 57 3.92 -10.51 3.09
N GLN A 58 3.26 -9.94 4.10
CA GLN A 58 2.78 -10.70 5.26
C GLN A 58 1.75 -11.75 4.89
N MET A 59 0.76 -11.41 4.05
CA MET A 59 -0.25 -12.36 3.57
C MET A 59 0.39 -13.54 2.82
N ALA A 60 1.32 -13.26 1.91
CA ALA A 60 2.03 -14.30 1.17
C ALA A 60 2.90 -15.19 2.09
N LEU A 61 3.44 -14.64 3.19
CA LEU A 61 4.19 -15.42 4.19
C LEU A 61 3.26 -16.33 5.01
N SER A 62 2.10 -15.83 5.43
CA SER A 62 1.12 -16.64 6.17
C SER A 62 0.58 -17.80 5.33
N GLU A 63 0.35 -17.60 4.03
CA GLU A 63 -0.09 -18.67 3.13
C GLU A 63 0.99 -19.76 2.98
N LYS A 64 2.26 -19.36 2.92
CA LYS A 64 3.39 -20.31 2.87
C LYS A 64 3.52 -21.10 4.16
N ALA A 65 3.29 -20.46 5.31
CA ALA A 65 3.31 -21.12 6.61
C ALA A 65 2.20 -22.18 6.73
N GLY A 66 0.96 -21.84 6.35
CA GLY A 66 -0.16 -22.80 6.39
C GLY A 66 0.03 -24.00 5.45
N LYS A 67 0.60 -23.79 4.26
CA LYS A 67 0.94 -24.88 3.34
C LYS A 67 2.07 -25.78 3.85
N LYS A 68 2.96 -25.26 4.73
CA LYS A 68 4.04 -26.04 5.33
C LYS A 68 3.52 -26.94 6.44
N SER A 69 2.68 -26.40 7.34
CA SER A 69 2.08 -27.18 8.43
C SER A 69 1.18 -28.33 7.94
N GLU A 70 0.42 -28.12 6.85
CA GLU A 70 -0.41 -29.19 6.28
C GLU A 70 0.43 -30.31 5.63
N LYS A 71 1.60 -29.99 5.06
CA LYS A 71 2.53 -30.99 4.51
C LYS A 71 3.21 -31.82 5.60
N GLU A 72 3.51 -31.21 6.75
CA GLU A 72 4.15 -31.90 7.90
C GLU A 72 3.16 -32.80 8.66
N THR A 73 1.85 -32.51 8.62
CA THR A 73 0.82 -33.31 9.32
C THR A 73 0.35 -34.53 8.51
N LYS A 74 0.70 -34.62 7.22
CA LYS A 74 0.35 -35.73 6.32
C LYS A 74 1.51 -36.74 6.10
N GLN A 75 2.57 -36.68 6.91
CA GLN A 75 3.66 -37.67 6.95
C GLN A 75 3.47 -38.68 8.07
#